data_AF-A0A6L5DUR6-F1
#
_entry.id   AF-A0A6L5DUR6-F1
#
_cell.length_a   1.000
_cell.length_b   1.000
_cell.length_c   1.000
_cell.angle_alpha   90.00
_cell.angle_beta   90.00
_cell.angle_gamma   90.00
#
_symmetry.space_group_name_H-M   'P 1'
#
loop_
_entity.id
_entity.type
_entity.pdbx_description
1 polymer ?
#
loop_
_entity_poly.entity_id
_entity_poly.type
_entity_poly.pdbx_seq_one_letter_code
_entity_poly.pdbx_strand_id
1 'polypeptide(L)'
;MSKLRANISDIIKSSVIDGPGNRMVIFFQACNLNCMYCHNSHTIGLCNLCGTCVKACPTCSLKLDADNKKLVHNSETCIRCDKCLKVCPQNSSPFYKSMSVDDILSEILEVKDFISGITVSGGEVMLQSLFLKQLFTGIKEHSDLQNLSILVDSNGNINRDKWTPLLHLTDGFMIDLKAYSSEIHKKITGYSNEKILNSIHYLNEQDKLTELRFVLVPEYNDNAYEIEGIAEMMNSVSPDVRKVLIKLRNHGIRSQYNHLSEPSHSEAENIRKQFENSGVSIQVI
;
A
#
# COMPACT_ATOMS: atom_id res chain seq x y z
N MET A 1 15.48 -9.09 21.86
CA MET A 1 15.43 -9.26 20.39
C MET A 1 14.13 -9.93 20.00
N SER A 2 13.32 -9.25 19.19
CA SER A 2 12.09 -9.85 18.65
C SER A 2 12.44 -11.01 17.72
N LYS A 3 11.77 -12.16 17.90
CA LYS A 3 11.85 -13.29 16.95
C LYS A 3 11.02 -13.06 15.68
N LEU A 4 10.10 -12.09 15.70
CA LEU A 4 9.17 -11.85 14.61
C LEU A 4 9.89 -11.08 13.49
N ARG A 5 9.71 -11.54 12.25
CA ARG A 5 10.30 -10.91 11.08
C ARG A 5 9.20 -10.58 10.07
N ALA A 6 9.38 -9.48 9.35
CA ALA A 6 8.54 -9.05 8.25
C ALA A 6 9.30 -9.19 6.94
N ASN A 7 8.57 -9.41 5.85
CA ASN A 7 9.14 -9.32 4.51
C ASN A 7 8.94 -7.88 4.02
N ILE A 8 10.04 -7.14 3.86
CA ILE A 8 10.07 -5.74 3.44
C ILE A 8 10.53 -5.69 1.99
N SER A 9 9.66 -5.24 1.10
CA SER A 9 9.90 -5.14 -0.34
C SER A 9 10.87 -4.01 -0.68
N ASP A 10 10.68 -2.84 -0.04
CA ASP A 10 11.54 -1.68 -0.22
C ASP A 10 11.43 -0.71 0.96
N ILE A 11 12.40 0.20 1.07
CA ILE A 11 12.42 1.30 2.04
C ILE A 11 12.81 2.58 1.30
N ILE A 12 11.93 3.57 1.32
CA ILE A 12 12.22 4.93 0.87
C ILE A 12 12.56 5.78 2.08
N LYS A 13 13.80 6.27 2.14
CA LYS A 13 14.35 7.03 3.28
C LYS A 13 13.71 8.40 3.45
N SER A 14 13.16 9.00 2.38
CA SER A 14 12.54 10.33 2.38
C SER A 14 11.50 10.44 1.26
N SER A 15 10.26 10.75 1.64
CA SER A 15 9.12 10.97 0.73
C SER A 15 8.24 12.11 1.24
N VAL A 16 7.73 12.92 0.31
CA VAL A 16 6.79 14.03 0.58
C VAL A 16 5.39 13.77 0.02
N ILE A 17 5.15 12.56 -0.51
CA ILE A 17 3.87 12.19 -1.15
C ILE A 17 3.10 11.10 -0.37
N ASP A 18 3.76 10.37 0.52
CA ASP A 18 3.19 9.25 1.29
C ASP A 18 2.61 9.68 2.66
N GLY A 19 2.10 10.91 2.72
CA GLY A 19 1.53 11.54 3.91
C GLY A 19 2.12 12.93 4.19
N PRO A 20 1.66 13.61 5.24
CA PRO A 20 2.12 14.94 5.62
C PRO A 20 3.59 14.93 6.10
N GLY A 21 4.31 15.96 5.65
CA GLY A 21 5.73 16.18 5.97
C GLY A 21 6.67 15.29 5.15
N ASN A 22 7.95 15.26 5.55
CA ASN A 22 8.92 14.33 4.98
C ASN A 22 8.90 13.03 5.79
N ARG A 23 8.65 11.90 5.13
CA ARG A 23 8.42 10.61 5.79
C ARG A 23 9.36 9.54 5.26
N MET A 24 9.79 8.64 6.12
CA MET A 24 10.35 7.36 5.67
C MET A 24 9.20 6.40 5.38
N VAL A 25 9.26 5.70 4.25
CA VAL A 25 8.21 4.77 3.82
C VAL A 25 8.75 3.36 3.78
N ILE A 26 8.05 2.44 4.45
CA ILE A 26 8.44 1.03 4.54
C ILE A 26 7.39 0.22 3.78
N PHE A 27 7.79 -0.37 2.66
CA PHE A 27 6.90 -1.17 1.81
C PHE A 27 6.99 -2.64 2.19
N PHE A 28 5.88 -3.20 2.67
CA PHE A 28 5.77 -4.60 3.07
C PHE A 28 5.40 -5.50 1.87
N GLN A 29 5.87 -6.73 1.90
CA GLN A 29 5.53 -7.77 0.92
C GLN A 29 4.26 -8.52 1.34
N ALA A 30 3.57 -9.08 0.34
CA ALA A 30 2.28 -9.74 0.35
C ALA A 30 1.08 -8.77 0.32
N CYS A 31 0.11 -9.05 -0.55
CA CYS A 31 -1.16 -8.34 -0.67
C CYS A 31 -2.30 -9.34 -0.83
N ASN A 32 -3.45 -9.03 -0.24
CA ASN A 32 -4.67 -9.84 -0.32
C ASN A 32 -5.67 -9.29 -1.35
N LEU A 33 -5.24 -8.38 -2.21
CA LEU A 33 -5.94 -7.93 -3.41
C LEU A 33 -5.07 -8.19 -4.65
N ASN A 34 -5.69 -8.17 -5.83
CA ASN A 34 -5.02 -8.37 -7.11
C ASN A 34 -5.43 -7.30 -8.13
N CYS A 35 -5.36 -6.02 -7.73
CA CYS A 35 -5.83 -4.89 -8.52
C CYS A 35 -5.29 -4.90 -9.96
N MET A 36 -6.17 -4.70 -10.95
CA MET A 36 -5.80 -4.62 -12.37
C MET A 36 -4.74 -3.53 -12.61
N TYR A 37 -4.88 -2.40 -11.92
CA TYR A 37 -3.98 -1.25 -12.01
C TYR A 37 -2.84 -1.24 -10.98
N CYS A 38 -2.55 -2.36 -10.31
CA CYS A 38 -1.50 -2.37 -9.29
C CYS A 38 -0.12 -2.01 -9.89
N HIS A 39 0.43 -0.85 -9.52
CA HIS A 39 1.79 -0.42 -9.89
C HIS A 39 2.88 -1.25 -9.23
N ASN A 40 2.60 -1.77 -8.04
CA ASN A 40 3.53 -2.58 -7.27
C ASN A 40 3.12 -4.06 -7.30
N SER A 41 2.74 -4.60 -8.46
CA SER A 41 2.20 -5.96 -8.51
C SER A 41 3.16 -7.00 -7.92
N HIS A 42 4.47 -6.76 -8.02
CA HIS A 42 5.51 -7.60 -7.42
C HIS A 42 5.50 -7.65 -5.88
N THR A 43 4.65 -6.86 -5.19
CA THR A 43 4.42 -6.95 -3.75
C THR A 43 3.28 -7.90 -3.38
N ILE A 44 2.53 -8.46 -4.36
CA ILE A 44 1.32 -9.24 -4.09
C ILE A 44 1.62 -10.61 -3.49
N GLY A 45 2.50 -11.40 -4.12
CA GLY A 45 2.76 -12.77 -3.68
C GLY A 45 4.04 -12.95 -2.89
N LEU A 46 4.22 -14.14 -2.35
CA LEU A 46 5.48 -14.58 -1.75
C LEU A 46 6.23 -15.50 -2.72
N CYS A 47 7.56 -15.43 -2.68
CA CYS A 47 8.39 -16.28 -3.53
C CYS A 47 8.23 -17.75 -3.14
N ASN A 48 7.91 -18.60 -4.11
CA ASN A 48 7.83 -20.06 -3.95
C ASN A 48 9.09 -20.79 -4.48
N LEU A 49 10.16 -20.05 -4.75
CA LEU A 49 11.46 -20.59 -5.20
C LEU A 49 11.40 -21.38 -6.52
N CYS A 50 10.45 -21.10 -7.41
CA CYS A 50 10.34 -21.79 -8.70
C CYS A 50 11.52 -21.55 -9.67
N GLY A 51 12.32 -20.50 -9.43
CA GLY A 51 13.52 -20.20 -10.21
C GLY A 51 13.27 -19.55 -11.57
N THR A 52 12.03 -19.19 -11.93
CA THR A 52 11.73 -18.51 -13.20
C THR A 52 12.52 -17.21 -13.36
N CYS A 53 12.62 -16.41 -12.29
CA CYS A 53 13.39 -15.17 -12.29
C CYS A 53 14.91 -15.39 -12.48
N VAL A 54 15.45 -16.50 -11.98
CA VAL A 54 16.86 -16.88 -12.15
C VAL A 54 17.17 -17.12 -13.63
N LYS A 55 16.34 -17.91 -14.30
CA LYS A 55 16.48 -18.21 -15.74
C LYS A 55 16.35 -16.96 -16.61
N ALA A 56 15.52 -16.01 -16.19
CA ALA A 56 15.25 -14.79 -16.96
C ALA A 56 16.30 -13.69 -16.73
N CYS A 57 17.13 -13.78 -15.68
CA CYS A 57 18.06 -12.73 -15.28
C CYS A 57 19.23 -12.61 -16.28
N PRO A 58 19.36 -11.49 -17.02
CA PRO A 58 20.38 -11.36 -18.07
C PRO A 58 21.81 -11.26 -17.52
N THR A 59 21.97 -10.82 -16.27
CA THR A 59 23.26 -10.65 -15.60
C THR A 59 23.60 -11.79 -14.63
N CYS A 60 22.75 -12.83 -14.55
CA CYS A 60 22.92 -13.94 -13.62
C CYS A 60 23.04 -13.51 -12.14
N SER A 61 22.47 -12.35 -11.79
CA SER A 61 22.51 -11.76 -10.44
C SER A 61 21.57 -12.43 -9.44
N LEU A 62 20.76 -13.39 -9.89
CA LEU A 62 19.83 -14.16 -9.05
C LEU A 62 20.27 -15.62 -9.02
N LYS A 63 20.28 -16.22 -7.82
CA LYS A 63 20.59 -17.65 -7.63
C LYS A 63 19.65 -18.26 -6.59
N LEU A 64 19.27 -19.52 -6.79
CA LEU A 64 18.60 -20.30 -5.74
C LEU A 64 19.66 -20.88 -4.81
N ASP A 65 19.48 -20.65 -3.51
CA ASP A 65 20.22 -21.30 -2.44
C ASP A 65 19.28 -22.36 -1.85
N ALA A 66 19.50 -23.61 -2.29
CA ALA A 66 18.66 -24.74 -1.92
C ALA A 66 18.80 -25.12 -0.44
N ASP A 67 20.01 -24.99 0.11
CA ASP A 67 20.32 -25.35 1.49
C ASP A 67 19.58 -24.43 2.46
N ASN A 68 19.56 -23.14 2.17
CA ASN A 68 18.89 -22.13 3.00
C ASN A 68 17.48 -21.79 2.54
N LYS A 69 16.96 -22.47 1.51
CA LYS A 69 15.63 -22.24 0.91
C LYS A 69 15.36 -20.76 0.64
N LYS A 70 16.29 -20.08 -0.02
CA LYS A 70 16.18 -18.65 -0.32
C LYS A 70 16.59 -18.34 -1.76
N LEU A 71 16.08 -17.23 -2.26
CA LEU A 71 16.57 -16.61 -3.48
C LEU A 71 17.62 -15.57 -3.10
N VAL A 72 18.83 -15.73 -3.63
CA VAL A 72 19.95 -14.82 -3.40
C VAL A 72 20.04 -13.83 -4.55
N HIS A 73 20.09 -12.54 -4.21
CA HIS A 73 20.27 -11.44 -5.14
C HIS A 73 21.63 -10.77 -4.89
N ASN A 74 22.44 -10.67 -5.93
CA ASN A 74 23.70 -9.92 -5.92
C ASN A 74 23.43 -8.51 -6.47
N SER A 75 23.48 -7.50 -5.60
CA SER A 75 23.23 -6.10 -5.95
C SER A 75 24.35 -5.45 -6.76
N GLU A 76 25.58 -5.96 -6.69
CA GLU A 76 26.74 -5.39 -7.41
C GLU A 76 26.68 -5.69 -8.92
N THR A 77 26.11 -6.83 -9.28
CA THR A 77 25.97 -7.25 -10.69
C THR A 77 24.59 -6.95 -11.28
N CYS A 78 23.61 -6.61 -10.44
CA CYS A 78 22.25 -6.38 -10.87
C CYS A 78 22.10 -5.00 -11.51
N ILE A 79 21.71 -4.97 -12.78
CA ILE A 79 21.46 -3.74 -13.54
C ILE A 79 20.03 -3.17 -13.37
N ARG A 80 19.24 -3.69 -12.41
CA ARG A 80 17.86 -3.24 -12.13
C ARG A 80 16.96 -3.15 -13.37
N CYS A 81 17.05 -4.14 -14.27
CA CYS A 81 16.25 -4.18 -15.50
C CYS A 81 14.79 -4.66 -15.31
N ASP A 82 14.42 -5.06 -14.08
CA ASP A 82 13.09 -5.54 -13.68
C ASP A 82 12.51 -6.73 -14.43
N LYS A 83 13.29 -7.37 -15.31
CA LYS A 83 12.86 -8.57 -16.03
C LYS A 83 12.42 -9.68 -15.07
N CYS A 84 13.11 -9.84 -13.94
CA CYS A 84 12.74 -10.79 -12.89
C CYS A 84 11.37 -10.52 -12.26
N LEU A 85 10.98 -9.25 -12.12
CA LEU A 85 9.67 -8.86 -11.59
C LEU A 85 8.58 -9.22 -12.60
N LYS A 86 8.81 -8.89 -13.88
CA LYS A 86 7.86 -9.10 -14.99
C LYS A 86 7.56 -10.58 -15.25
N VAL A 87 8.54 -11.47 -15.09
CA VAL A 87 8.37 -12.91 -15.34
C VAL A 87 7.93 -13.73 -14.12
N CYS A 88 7.80 -13.10 -12.94
CA CYS A 88 7.53 -13.84 -11.72
C CYS A 88 6.06 -14.32 -11.69
N PRO A 89 5.79 -15.63 -11.70
CA PRO A 89 4.42 -16.13 -11.72
C PRO A 89 3.67 -15.87 -10.41
N GLN A 90 4.40 -15.58 -9.32
CA GLN A 90 3.82 -15.26 -8.02
C GLN A 90 3.56 -13.77 -7.85
N ASN A 91 3.92 -12.91 -8.82
CA ASN A 91 3.96 -11.46 -8.62
C ASN A 91 4.72 -11.10 -7.33
N SER A 92 5.93 -11.66 -7.19
CA SER A 92 6.80 -11.49 -6.03
C SER A 92 8.12 -10.85 -6.45
N SER A 93 8.63 -9.96 -5.60
CA SER A 93 9.96 -9.37 -5.76
C SER A 93 11.05 -10.36 -5.33
N PRO A 94 12.17 -10.49 -6.06
CA PRO A 94 13.36 -11.16 -5.56
C PRO A 94 14.20 -10.27 -4.65
N PHE A 95 13.79 -9.01 -4.45
CA PHE A 95 14.55 -8.00 -3.71
C PHE A 95 14.07 -7.81 -2.27
N TYR A 96 12.88 -8.32 -1.92
CA TYR A 96 12.38 -8.16 -0.57
C TYR A 96 13.30 -8.87 0.44
N LYS A 97 13.46 -8.27 1.61
CA LYS A 97 14.32 -8.77 2.68
C LYS A 97 13.46 -9.18 3.86
N SER A 98 13.84 -10.28 4.51
CA SER A 98 13.29 -10.59 5.82
C SER A 98 14.00 -9.71 6.84
N MET A 99 13.28 -8.83 7.54
CA MET A 99 13.82 -7.87 8.51
C MET A 99 13.14 -8.04 9.87
N SER A 100 13.91 -7.92 10.94
CA SER A 100 13.41 -7.82 12.31
C SER A 100 12.97 -6.40 12.63
N VAL A 101 12.34 -6.20 13.79
CA VAL A 101 12.05 -4.86 14.31
C VAL A 101 13.34 -4.05 14.48
N ASP A 102 14.38 -4.65 15.05
CA ASP A 102 15.67 -3.98 15.30
C ASP A 102 16.34 -3.53 13.99
N ASP A 103 16.23 -4.34 12.93
CA ASP A 103 16.72 -3.99 11.59
C ASP A 103 16.01 -2.71 11.07
N ILE A 104 14.68 -2.62 11.21
CA ILE A 104 13.90 -1.47 10.74
C ILE A 104 14.13 -0.23 11.62
N LEU A 105 14.19 -0.39 12.94
CA LEU A 105 14.51 0.73 13.85
C LEU A 105 15.86 1.35 13.51
N SER A 106 16.85 0.51 13.17
CA SER A 106 18.17 0.98 12.72
C SER A 106 18.07 1.81 11.43
N GLU A 107 17.28 1.36 10.45
CA GLU A 107 17.04 2.11 9.21
C GLU A 107 16.36 3.47 9.45
N ILE A 108 15.44 3.56 10.42
CA ILE A 108 14.76 4.79 10.83
C ILE A 108 15.76 5.73 11.54
N LEU A 109 16.59 5.21 12.44
CA LEU A 109 17.57 6.01 13.19
C LEU A 109 18.55 6.75 12.27
N GLU A 110 18.93 6.13 11.14
CA GLU A 110 19.82 6.77 10.16
C GLU A 110 19.26 8.07 9.55
N VAL A 111 17.94 8.23 9.52
CA VAL A 111 17.27 9.38 8.87
C VAL A 111 16.36 10.18 9.80
N LYS A 112 16.32 9.82 11.08
CA LYS A 112 15.38 10.35 12.07
C LYS A 112 15.32 11.88 12.13
N ASP A 113 16.46 12.55 11.96
CA ASP A 113 16.56 14.00 12.07
C ASP A 113 16.07 14.74 10.81
N PHE A 114 15.80 14.02 9.72
CA PHE A 114 15.31 14.55 8.44
C PHE A 114 13.84 14.23 8.17
N ILE A 115 13.22 13.38 8.97
CA ILE A 115 11.83 12.92 8.79
C ILE A 115 10.95 13.39 9.94
N SER A 116 9.67 13.68 9.64
CA SER A 116 8.65 13.99 10.64
C SER A 116 7.82 12.76 11.04
N GLY A 117 8.05 11.63 10.38
CA GLY A 117 7.30 10.41 10.64
C GLY A 117 7.66 9.25 9.71
N ILE A 118 7.00 8.13 9.95
CA ILE A 118 7.05 6.96 9.09
C ILE A 118 5.67 6.66 8.48
N THR A 119 5.65 6.13 7.28
CA THR A 119 4.47 5.51 6.68
C THR A 119 4.79 4.04 6.38
N VAL A 120 3.92 3.13 6.79
CA VAL A 120 4.03 1.72 6.37
C VAL A 120 3.01 1.46 5.27
N SER A 121 3.46 0.86 4.16
CA SER A 121 2.67 0.62 2.94
C SER A 121 3.12 -0.70 2.27
N GLY A 122 3.02 -0.85 0.94
CA GLY A 122 3.52 -2.00 0.18
C GLY A 122 2.43 -2.77 -0.54
N GLY A 123 2.34 -4.07 -0.23
CA GLY A 123 1.19 -4.89 -0.57
C GLY A 123 0.00 -4.53 0.32
N GLU A 124 -0.37 -5.43 1.23
CA GLU A 124 -1.30 -5.14 2.32
C GLU A 124 -0.58 -5.26 3.66
N VAL A 125 -0.16 -4.11 4.18
CA VAL A 125 0.71 -4.02 5.36
C VAL A 125 0.07 -4.62 6.61
N MET A 126 -1.26 -4.55 6.73
CA MET A 126 -1.99 -5.09 7.88
C MET A 126 -2.09 -6.61 7.90
N LEU A 127 -1.67 -7.31 6.84
CA LEU A 127 -1.42 -8.75 6.91
C LEU A 127 -0.36 -9.09 7.98
N GLN A 128 0.52 -8.14 8.29
CA GLN A 128 1.63 -8.27 9.24
C GLN A 128 1.37 -7.50 10.55
N SER A 129 0.11 -7.33 10.96
CA SER A 129 -0.29 -6.51 12.12
C SER A 129 0.44 -6.83 13.43
N LEU A 130 0.75 -8.11 13.70
CA LEU A 130 1.54 -8.51 14.87
C LEU A 130 2.96 -7.94 14.86
N PHE A 131 3.58 -7.86 13.68
CA PHE A 131 4.90 -7.24 13.51
C PHE A 131 4.79 -5.72 13.63
N LEU A 132 3.79 -5.11 13.00
CA LEU A 132 3.52 -3.68 13.11
C LEU A 132 3.36 -3.24 14.57
N LYS A 133 2.64 -4.03 15.39
CA LYS A 133 2.49 -3.74 16.81
C LYS A 133 3.86 -3.62 17.50
N GLN A 134 4.75 -4.58 17.27
CA GLN A 134 6.08 -4.55 17.89
C GLN A 134 6.96 -3.43 17.34
N LEU A 135 6.89 -3.17 16.03
CA LEU A 135 7.61 -2.06 15.42
C LEU A 135 7.16 -0.72 16.00
N PHE A 136 5.86 -0.46 16.06
CA PHE A 136 5.34 0.82 16.54
C PHE A 136 5.56 1.00 18.03
N THR A 137 5.44 -0.06 18.84
CA THR A 137 5.86 -0.03 20.24
C THR A 137 7.35 0.33 20.34
N GLY A 138 8.21 -0.30 19.56
CA GLY A 138 9.64 0.01 19.53
C GLY A 138 9.93 1.47 19.16
N ILE A 139 9.21 2.04 18.19
CA ILE A 139 9.33 3.46 17.83
C ILE A 139 8.89 4.37 18.98
N LYS A 140 7.73 4.11 19.59
CA LYS A 140 7.17 4.95 20.66
C LYS A 140 7.97 4.86 21.97
N GLU A 141 8.64 3.74 22.25
CA GLU A 141 9.48 3.56 23.43
C GLU A 141 10.92 4.05 23.23
N HIS A 142 11.38 4.19 21.98
CA HIS A 142 12.73 4.65 21.69
C HIS A 142 12.83 6.18 21.84
N SER A 143 13.72 6.63 22.73
CA SER A 143 13.89 8.05 23.09
C SER A 143 14.09 8.99 21.90
N ASP A 144 14.88 8.57 20.90
CA ASP A 144 15.13 9.34 19.68
C ASP A 144 14.01 9.31 18.64
N LEU A 145 13.06 8.36 18.73
CA LEU A 145 12.06 8.12 17.68
C LEU A 145 10.62 8.40 18.12
N GLN A 146 10.36 8.51 19.43
CA GLN A 146 9.01 8.65 20.00
C GLN A 146 8.20 9.84 19.44
N ASN A 147 8.87 10.88 18.94
CA ASN A 147 8.26 12.06 18.35
C ASN A 147 7.83 11.86 16.88
N LEU A 148 8.22 10.75 16.25
CA LEU A 148 7.82 10.45 14.88
C LEU A 148 6.34 10.07 14.83
N SER A 149 5.62 10.70 13.91
CA SER A 149 4.26 10.29 13.57
C SER A 149 4.27 8.97 12.80
N ILE A 150 3.27 8.12 13.00
CA ILE A 150 3.14 6.80 12.37
C ILE A 150 1.83 6.75 11.60
N LEU A 151 1.92 6.59 10.28
CA LEU A 151 0.77 6.39 9.39
C LEU A 151 0.80 4.99 8.77
N VAL A 152 -0.38 4.44 8.55
CA VAL A 152 -0.57 3.14 7.92
C VAL A 152 -1.37 3.32 6.63
N ASP A 153 -0.78 2.94 5.51
CA ASP A 153 -1.42 2.93 4.19
C ASP A 153 -1.91 1.51 3.89
N SER A 154 -3.22 1.32 3.78
CA SER A 154 -3.84 0.01 3.66
C SER A 154 -4.99 0.00 2.67
N ASN A 155 -5.19 -1.13 2.00
CA ASN A 155 -6.36 -1.35 1.17
C ASN A 155 -7.62 -1.67 1.99
N GLY A 156 -7.50 -1.85 3.31
CA GLY A 156 -8.64 -2.02 4.22
C GLY A 156 -9.30 -3.40 4.21
N ASN A 157 -8.87 -4.36 3.37
CA ASN A 157 -9.50 -5.68 3.26
C ASN A 157 -9.10 -6.61 4.43
N ILE A 158 -9.39 -6.20 5.65
CA ILE A 158 -8.84 -6.79 6.87
C ILE A 158 -9.94 -6.96 7.91
N ASN A 159 -9.80 -7.95 8.78
CA ASN A 159 -10.74 -8.14 9.88
C ASN A 159 -10.47 -7.12 11.01
N ARG A 160 -11.55 -6.71 11.69
CA ARG A 160 -11.54 -5.68 12.74
C ARG A 160 -10.52 -5.91 13.86
N ASP A 161 -10.31 -7.17 14.24
CA ASP A 161 -9.39 -7.58 15.31
C ASP A 161 -7.93 -7.21 15.04
N LYS A 162 -7.55 -7.01 13.77
CA LYS A 162 -6.18 -6.61 13.42
C LYS A 162 -5.90 -5.11 13.58
N TRP A 163 -6.93 -4.26 13.51
CA TRP A 163 -6.81 -2.81 13.68
C TRP A 163 -6.66 -2.42 15.15
N THR A 164 -7.51 -3.00 16.01
CA THR A 164 -7.67 -2.63 17.42
C THR A 164 -6.33 -2.51 18.19
N PRO A 165 -5.39 -3.46 18.05
CA PRO A 165 -4.12 -3.40 18.81
C PRO A 165 -3.17 -2.27 18.39
N LEU A 166 -3.42 -1.61 17.25
CA LEU A 166 -2.57 -0.57 16.69
C LEU A 166 -3.11 0.84 16.93
N LEU A 167 -4.38 1.01 17.29
CA LEU A 167 -5.04 2.34 17.36
C LEU A 167 -4.28 3.36 18.22
N HIS A 168 -3.74 2.94 19.38
CA HIS A 168 -2.99 3.82 20.28
C HIS A 168 -1.52 4.00 19.89
N LEU A 169 -1.03 3.23 18.92
CA LEU A 169 0.35 3.26 18.46
C LEU A 169 0.51 4.03 17.14
N THR A 170 -0.59 4.27 16.42
CA THR A 170 -0.59 5.04 15.17
C THR A 170 -1.23 6.41 15.34
N ASP A 171 -0.80 7.33 14.49
CA ASP A 171 -1.43 8.64 14.36
C ASP A 171 -2.63 8.56 13.41
N GLY A 172 -2.63 7.63 12.46
CA GLY A 172 -3.76 7.45 11.57
C GLY A 172 -3.61 6.33 10.53
N PHE A 173 -4.72 6.08 9.84
CA PHE A 173 -4.84 5.13 8.75
C PHE A 173 -5.35 5.84 7.50
N MET A 174 -4.76 5.47 6.36
CA MET A 174 -5.16 5.90 5.02
C MET A 174 -5.73 4.67 4.32
N ILE A 175 -6.99 4.76 3.87
CA ILE A 175 -7.71 3.62 3.29
C ILE A 175 -8.11 3.90 1.85
N ASP A 176 -7.85 2.95 0.96
CA ASP A 176 -8.36 2.96 -0.40
C ASP A 176 -9.74 2.30 -0.52
N LEU A 177 -10.75 3.04 -0.98
CA LEU A 177 -11.98 2.46 -1.49
C LEU A 177 -11.91 2.43 -3.03
N LYS A 178 -11.81 1.23 -3.60
CA LYS A 178 -11.49 1.07 -5.05
C LYS A 178 -12.73 1.06 -5.95
N ALA A 179 -13.90 0.82 -5.36
CA ALA A 179 -15.23 0.83 -5.98
C ALA A 179 -16.29 0.68 -4.87
N TYR A 180 -17.49 1.22 -5.11
CA TYR A 180 -18.61 1.14 -4.18
C TYR A 180 -19.41 -0.16 -4.35
N SER A 181 -19.69 -0.57 -5.59
CA SER A 181 -20.30 -1.86 -5.89
C SER A 181 -19.33 -2.98 -5.59
N SER A 182 -19.81 -4.00 -4.88
CA SER A 182 -19.07 -5.26 -4.66
C SER A 182 -18.74 -5.97 -5.98
N GLU A 183 -19.59 -5.84 -7.01
CA GLU A 183 -19.34 -6.43 -8.33
C GLU A 183 -18.17 -5.75 -9.04
N ILE A 184 -18.21 -4.41 -9.14
CA ILE A 184 -17.14 -3.63 -9.78
C ILE A 184 -15.84 -3.77 -8.97
N HIS A 185 -15.92 -3.78 -7.64
CA HIS A 185 -14.76 -4.01 -6.79
C HIS A 185 -14.14 -5.39 -7.04
N LYS A 186 -14.94 -6.46 -7.19
CA LYS A 186 -14.44 -7.79 -7.58
C LYS A 186 -13.81 -7.77 -8.97
N LYS A 187 -14.41 -7.06 -9.93
CA LYS A 187 -13.86 -6.93 -11.29
C LYS A 187 -12.49 -6.26 -11.28
N ILE A 188 -12.33 -5.18 -10.51
CA ILE A 188 -11.09 -4.39 -10.43
C ILE A 188 -10.02 -5.10 -9.58
N THR A 189 -10.39 -5.73 -8.48
CA THR A 189 -9.45 -6.17 -7.42
C THR A 189 -9.37 -7.69 -7.24
N GLY A 190 -10.36 -8.43 -7.71
CA GLY A 190 -10.54 -9.85 -7.46
C GLY A 190 -11.34 -10.18 -6.18
N TYR A 191 -11.72 -9.20 -5.36
CA TYR A 191 -12.35 -9.43 -4.05
C TYR A 191 -13.54 -8.48 -3.80
N SER A 192 -14.41 -8.80 -2.84
CA SER A 192 -15.46 -7.87 -2.40
C SER A 192 -14.88 -6.73 -1.56
N ASN A 193 -15.62 -5.63 -1.44
CA ASN A 193 -15.27 -4.47 -0.61
C ASN A 193 -15.90 -4.49 0.79
N GLU A 194 -16.66 -5.52 1.16
CA GLU A 194 -17.39 -5.58 2.44
C GLU A 194 -16.48 -5.30 3.65
N LYS A 195 -15.31 -5.93 3.72
CA LYS A 195 -14.34 -5.70 4.81
C LYS A 195 -13.72 -4.31 4.77
N ILE A 196 -13.59 -3.73 3.58
CA ILE A 196 -13.04 -2.40 3.37
C ILE A 196 -14.02 -1.36 3.90
N LEU A 197 -15.30 -1.46 3.54
CA LEU A 197 -16.37 -0.59 4.06
C LEU A 197 -16.46 -0.70 5.59
N ASN A 198 -16.43 -1.93 6.13
CA ASN A 198 -16.40 -2.15 7.58
C ASN A 198 -15.16 -1.54 8.25
N SER A 199 -14.00 -1.58 7.59
CA SER A 199 -12.76 -0.98 8.11
C SER A 199 -12.82 0.55 8.08
N ILE A 200 -13.40 1.16 7.03
CA ILE A 200 -13.61 2.61 6.94
C ILE A 200 -14.49 3.08 8.09
N HIS A 201 -15.66 2.46 8.29
CA HIS A 201 -16.57 2.81 9.39
C HIS A 201 -15.90 2.63 10.75
N TYR A 202 -15.26 1.48 10.99
CA TYR A 202 -14.61 1.22 12.26
C TYR A 202 -13.49 2.21 12.57
N LEU A 203 -12.59 2.48 11.61
CA LEU A 203 -11.48 3.42 11.85
C LEU A 203 -11.97 4.86 12.00
N ASN A 204 -13.06 5.23 11.33
CA ASN A 204 -13.71 6.52 11.53
C ASN A 204 -14.34 6.63 12.94
N GLU A 205 -15.05 5.60 13.41
CA GLU A 205 -15.61 5.55 14.77
C GLU A 205 -14.54 5.64 15.87
N GLN A 206 -13.30 5.27 15.57
CA GLN A 206 -12.17 5.35 16.50
C GLN A 206 -11.38 6.67 16.36
N ASP A 207 -11.83 7.61 15.53
CA ASP A 207 -11.11 8.85 15.19
C ASP A 207 -9.69 8.59 14.66
N LYS A 208 -9.53 7.52 13.88
CA LYS A 208 -8.24 7.03 13.36
C LYS A 208 -8.15 6.95 11.85
N LEU A 209 -9.27 7.14 11.14
CA LEU A 209 -9.24 7.32 9.69
C LEU A 209 -8.77 8.74 9.37
N THR A 210 -7.59 8.91 8.78
CA THR A 210 -7.03 10.23 8.44
C THR A 210 -7.18 10.57 6.97
N GLU A 211 -7.25 9.57 6.11
CA GLU A 211 -7.40 9.77 4.67
C GLU A 211 -8.25 8.65 4.03
N LEU A 212 -9.20 9.03 3.18
CA LEU A 212 -10.00 8.12 2.37
C LEU A 212 -9.74 8.42 0.89
N ARG A 213 -9.27 7.41 0.16
CA ARG A 213 -8.80 7.53 -1.22
C ARG A 213 -9.71 6.76 -2.17
N PHE A 214 -9.95 7.33 -3.33
CA PHE A 214 -10.64 6.68 -4.44
C PHE A 214 -9.79 6.80 -5.71
N VAL A 215 -9.48 5.66 -6.34
CA VAL A 215 -8.74 5.63 -7.61
C VAL A 215 -9.74 5.56 -8.76
N LEU A 216 -9.75 6.58 -9.62
CA LEU A 216 -10.59 6.63 -10.81
C LEU A 216 -10.03 5.75 -11.91
N VAL A 217 -10.80 4.74 -12.31
CA VAL A 217 -10.56 3.82 -13.41
C VAL A 217 -11.68 3.97 -14.44
N PRO A 218 -11.44 4.72 -15.53
CA PRO A 218 -12.43 4.94 -16.59
C PRO A 218 -13.03 3.62 -17.08
N GLU A 219 -14.33 3.64 -17.43
CA GLU A 219 -15.14 2.49 -17.86
C GLU A 219 -15.44 1.43 -16.79
N TYR A 220 -14.89 1.56 -15.58
CA TYR A 220 -15.10 0.62 -14.49
C TYR A 220 -15.85 1.27 -13.33
N ASN A 221 -15.31 2.36 -12.78
CA ASN A 221 -15.85 3.00 -11.56
C ASN A 221 -16.17 4.49 -11.72
N ASP A 222 -16.39 4.95 -12.95
CA ASP A 222 -16.69 6.33 -13.32
C ASP A 222 -18.17 6.59 -13.62
N ASN A 223 -19.02 5.58 -13.47
CA ASN A 223 -20.47 5.70 -13.65
C ASN A 223 -21.15 6.37 -12.44
N ALA A 224 -22.33 6.96 -12.65
CA ALA A 224 -23.04 7.72 -11.63
C ALA A 224 -23.30 6.94 -10.33
N TYR A 225 -23.68 5.66 -10.43
CA TYR A 225 -23.93 4.83 -9.24
C TYR A 225 -22.69 4.67 -8.37
N GLU A 226 -21.51 4.47 -8.99
CA GLU A 226 -20.25 4.39 -8.25
C GLU A 226 -19.90 5.72 -7.61
N ILE A 227 -19.98 6.82 -8.36
CA ILE A 227 -19.62 8.15 -7.84
C ILE A 227 -20.54 8.57 -6.70
N GLU A 228 -21.85 8.36 -6.82
CA GLU A 228 -22.83 8.63 -5.77
C GLU A 228 -22.54 7.81 -4.51
N GLY A 229 -22.34 6.50 -4.64
CA GLY A 229 -22.05 5.64 -3.48
C GLY A 229 -20.70 5.93 -2.81
N ILE A 230 -19.66 6.26 -3.58
CA ILE A 230 -18.39 6.72 -3.02
C ILE A 230 -18.58 8.07 -2.30
N ALA A 231 -19.38 8.98 -2.85
CA ALA A 231 -19.66 10.27 -2.23
C ALA A 231 -20.42 10.11 -0.90
N GLU A 232 -21.42 9.23 -0.87
CA GLU A 232 -22.14 8.86 0.37
C GLU A 232 -21.18 8.32 1.42
N MET A 233 -20.28 7.41 1.05
CA MET A 233 -19.26 6.89 1.96
C MET A 233 -18.33 8.01 2.48
N MET A 234 -17.85 8.89 1.60
CA MET A 234 -16.99 10.02 1.97
C MET A 234 -17.69 11.05 2.86
N ASN A 235 -19.01 11.22 2.72
CA ASN A 235 -19.82 12.07 3.59
C ASN A 235 -20.16 11.41 4.92
N SER A 236 -20.12 10.07 5.01
CA SER A 236 -20.39 9.33 6.24
C SER A 236 -19.23 9.36 7.25
N VAL A 237 -18.02 9.74 6.81
CA VAL A 237 -16.83 9.85 7.66
C VAL A 237 -16.64 11.29 8.16
N SER A 238 -15.80 11.49 9.17
CA SER A 238 -15.55 12.80 9.76
C SER A 238 -15.17 13.85 8.69
N PRO A 239 -15.63 15.11 8.81
CA PRO A 239 -15.21 16.20 7.94
C PRO A 239 -13.69 16.37 7.86
N ASP A 240 -12.98 16.08 8.96
CA ASP A 240 -11.52 16.20 9.08
C ASP A 240 -10.76 15.12 8.30
N VAL A 241 -11.43 14.02 7.90
CA VAL A 241 -10.80 13.00 7.05
C VAL A 241 -10.48 13.60 5.69
N ARG A 242 -9.21 13.58 5.30
CA ARG A 242 -8.79 14.02 3.97
C ARG A 242 -9.37 13.09 2.90
N LYS A 243 -10.05 13.64 1.91
CA LYS A 243 -10.64 12.88 0.79
C LYS A 243 -9.83 13.11 -0.47
N VAL A 244 -9.42 12.04 -1.13
CA VAL A 244 -8.48 12.11 -2.28
C VAL A 244 -9.02 11.32 -3.47
N LEU A 245 -9.06 11.97 -4.63
CA LEU A 245 -9.27 11.37 -5.94
C LEU A 245 -7.90 11.13 -6.60
N ILE A 246 -7.56 9.87 -6.83
CA ILE A 246 -6.32 9.47 -7.49
C ILE A 246 -6.64 9.11 -8.94
N LYS A 247 -5.92 9.72 -9.88
CA LYS A 247 -6.02 9.30 -11.29
C LYS A 247 -5.24 8.03 -11.53
N LEU A 248 -5.85 7.08 -12.22
CA LEU A 248 -5.11 5.93 -12.75
C LEU A 248 -3.93 6.41 -13.62
N ARG A 249 -2.78 5.79 -13.40
CA ARG A 249 -1.63 5.81 -14.32
C ARG A 249 -1.47 4.44 -14.96
N ASN A 250 -1.45 4.37 -16.28
CA ASN A 250 -1.28 3.10 -16.99
C ASN A 250 0.21 2.70 -17.09
N HIS A 251 1.13 3.64 -16.88
CA HIS A 251 2.55 3.33 -16.81
C HIS A 251 2.86 2.50 -15.56
N GLY A 252 3.59 1.39 -15.74
CA GLY A 252 4.05 0.54 -14.64
C GLY A 252 3.07 -0.55 -14.18
N ILE A 253 1.86 -0.62 -14.76
CA ILE A 253 0.93 -1.73 -14.47
C ILE A 253 1.31 -2.99 -15.28
N ARG A 254 0.71 -4.13 -14.92
CA ARG A 254 0.96 -5.41 -15.62
C ARG A 254 0.46 -5.34 -17.06
N SER A 255 1.24 -5.91 -17.99
CA SER A 255 1.01 -5.80 -19.44
C SER A 255 -0.37 -6.26 -19.91
N GLN A 256 -0.98 -7.24 -19.24
CA GLN A 256 -2.34 -7.70 -19.54
C GLN A 256 -3.43 -6.63 -19.31
N TYR A 257 -3.12 -5.59 -18.53
CA TYR A 257 -4.02 -4.48 -18.20
C TYR A 257 -3.64 -3.17 -18.90
N ASN A 258 -2.71 -3.19 -19.86
CA ASN A 258 -2.33 -2.00 -20.64
C ASN A 258 -3.48 -1.38 -21.46
N HIS A 259 -4.61 -2.07 -21.56
CA HIS A 259 -5.84 -1.55 -22.18
C HIS A 259 -6.57 -0.54 -21.29
N LEU A 260 -6.23 -0.41 -20.01
CA LEU A 260 -6.84 0.57 -19.13
C LEU A 260 -6.40 2.00 -19.53
N SER A 261 -7.38 2.88 -19.69
CA SER A 261 -7.17 4.28 -20.07
C SER A 261 -6.88 5.14 -18.84
N GLU A 262 -5.88 6.02 -18.93
CA GLU A 262 -5.71 7.08 -17.93
C GLU A 262 -6.83 8.11 -18.08
N PRO A 263 -7.49 8.55 -17.00
CA PRO A 263 -8.46 9.63 -17.08
C PRO A 263 -7.76 10.92 -17.52
N SER A 264 -8.32 11.58 -18.52
CA SER A 264 -7.94 12.93 -18.93
C SER A 264 -8.16 13.92 -17.79
N HIS A 265 -7.50 15.07 -17.89
CA HIS A 265 -7.69 16.15 -16.91
C HIS A 265 -9.16 16.59 -16.82
N SER A 266 -9.85 16.68 -17.97
CA SER A 266 -11.27 17.03 -18.04
C SER A 266 -12.18 15.97 -17.39
N GLU A 267 -11.89 14.68 -17.57
CA GLU A 267 -12.66 13.61 -16.94
C GLU A 267 -12.49 13.63 -15.42
N ALA A 268 -11.25 13.73 -14.94
CA ALA A 268 -10.98 13.81 -13.50
C ALA A 268 -11.62 15.06 -12.87
N GLU A 269 -11.58 16.21 -13.55
CA GLU A 269 -12.22 17.44 -13.10
C GLU A 269 -13.75 17.35 -13.10
N ASN A 270 -14.34 16.63 -14.07
CA ASN A 270 -15.78 16.38 -14.10
C ASN A 270 -16.22 15.49 -12.92
N ILE A 271 -15.45 14.44 -12.61
CA ILE A 271 -15.70 13.59 -11.44
C ILE A 271 -15.52 14.39 -10.14
N ARG A 272 -14.49 15.23 -10.05
CA ARG A 272 -14.27 16.14 -8.90
C ARG A 272 -15.49 17.03 -8.65
N LYS A 273 -16.05 17.65 -9.69
CA LYS A 273 -17.26 18.48 -9.59
C LYS A 273 -18.49 17.68 -9.14
N GLN A 274 -18.63 16.44 -9.57
CA GLN A 274 -19.73 15.58 -9.10
C GLN A 274 -19.62 15.31 -7.59
N PHE A 275 -18.42 15.02 -7.08
CA PHE A 275 -18.17 14.91 -5.64
C PHE A 275 -18.50 16.22 -4.90
N GLU A 276 -18.07 17.38 -5.41
CA GLU A 276 -18.35 18.69 -4.81
C GLU A 276 -19.86 19.01 -4.77
N ASN A 277 -20.59 18.68 -5.84
CA ASN A 277 -22.05 18.84 -5.88
C ASN A 277 -22.77 17.96 -4.85
N SER A 278 -22.17 16.82 -4.49
CA SER A 278 -22.64 15.94 -3.42
C SER A 278 -22.11 16.34 -2.03
N GLY A 279 -21.49 17.52 -1.89
CA GLY A 279 -20.99 18.02 -0.60
C GLY A 279 -19.62 17.49 -0.17
N VAL A 280 -18.91 16.75 -1.03
CA VAL A 280 -17.59 16.19 -0.72
C VAL A 280 -16.50 17.16 -1.19
N SER A 281 -15.75 17.71 -0.24
CA SER A 281 -14.48 18.40 -0.56
C SER A 281 -13.39 17.36 -0.83
N ILE A 282 -12.95 17.25 -2.08
CA ILE A 282 -12.00 16.22 -2.53
C ILE A 282 -10.81 16.83 -3.27
N GLN A 283 -9.61 16.33 -2.97
CA GLN A 283 -8.38 16.74 -3.66
C GLN A 283 -8.03 15.75 -4.78
N VAL A 284 -7.71 16.26 -5.97
CA VAL A 284 -7.26 15.43 -7.09
C VAL A 284 -5.74 15.36 -7.11
N ILE A 285 -5.19 14.15 -7.22
CA ILE A 285 -3.75 13.89 -7.41
C ILE A 285 -3.50 13.07 -8.69
#